data_AF-A0A443R2L8-F1
#
_entry.id   AF-A0A443R2L8-F1
#
_cell.length_a   1.000
_cell.length_b   1.000
_cell.length_c   1.000
_cell.angle_alpha   90.00
_cell.angle_beta   90.00
_cell.angle_gamma   90.00
#
_symmetry.space_group_name_H-M   'P 1'
#
loop_
_entity.id
_entity.type
_entity.pdbx_description
1 polymer ?
#
loop_
_entity_poly.entity_id
_entity_poly.type
_entity_poly.pdbx_seq_one_letter_code
_entity_poly.pdbx_strand_id
1 'polypeptide(L)'
;MKKRIRAGEYDFPDAEWRNVSKEAKELIRGLLKTDPSERLTIEQVMKHKWIARHTEVPQTPLHSIRVLKEDIDQWPEVQDEMTVALASMRVDYDSNFRLKNIEKIKNRLLEKRKRVKQ
;
A
#
# COMPACT_ATOMS: atom_id res chain seq x y z
N MET A 1 12.24 -5.84 -2.34
CA MET A 1 11.20 -5.87 -1.29
C MET A 1 10.03 -4.92 -1.58
N LYS A 2 10.29 -3.63 -1.87
CA LYS A 2 9.29 -2.56 -2.09
C LYS A 2 8.16 -2.86 -3.12
N LYS A 3 8.49 -3.38 -4.31
CA LYS A 3 7.49 -3.80 -5.32
C LYS A 3 6.64 -4.99 -4.88
N ARG A 4 7.19 -5.84 -4.00
CA ARG A 4 6.55 -7.07 -3.54
C ARG A 4 5.43 -6.74 -2.54
N ILE A 5 5.63 -5.76 -1.64
CA ILE A 5 4.57 -5.26 -0.74
C ILE A 5 3.36 -4.75 -1.54
N ARG A 6 3.58 -3.96 -2.61
CA ARG A 6 2.51 -3.48 -3.49
C ARG A 6 1.81 -4.60 -4.27
N ALA A 7 2.50 -5.71 -4.51
CA ALA A 7 1.93 -6.92 -5.11
C ALA A 7 1.26 -7.86 -4.08
N GLY A 8 1.22 -7.48 -2.78
CA GLY A 8 0.73 -8.34 -1.70
C GLY A 8 1.71 -9.45 -1.29
N GLU A 9 2.92 -9.44 -1.85
CA GLU A 9 4.01 -10.33 -1.52
C GLU A 9 4.88 -9.70 -0.42
N TYR A 10 4.46 -9.84 0.81
CA TYR A 10 5.27 -9.49 1.98
C TYR A 10 5.22 -10.60 3.00
N ASP A 11 6.25 -10.64 3.83
CA ASP A 11 6.39 -11.64 4.88
C ASP A 11 6.75 -10.98 6.20
N PHE A 12 6.77 -11.76 7.27
CA PHE A 12 7.10 -11.31 8.61
C PHE A 12 8.41 -11.98 9.06
N PRO A 13 9.58 -11.38 8.80
CA PRO A 13 10.88 -11.98 9.10
C PRO A 13 11.01 -12.38 10.57
N ASP A 14 11.52 -13.59 10.83
CA ASP A 14 11.57 -14.15 12.19
C ASP A 14 12.39 -13.31 13.17
N ALA A 15 13.44 -12.63 12.71
CA ALA A 15 14.31 -11.82 13.57
C ALA A 15 13.51 -10.78 14.39
N GLU A 16 12.59 -10.07 13.77
CA GLU A 16 11.79 -9.04 14.43
C GLU A 16 10.38 -9.53 14.79
N TRP A 17 9.84 -10.50 14.05
CA TRP A 17 8.42 -10.87 14.12
C TRP A 17 8.13 -12.18 14.84
N ARG A 18 9.13 -12.95 15.27
CA ARG A 18 8.92 -14.24 15.95
C ARG A 18 7.96 -14.16 17.14
N ASN A 19 8.09 -13.11 17.95
CA ASN A 19 7.31 -12.94 19.18
C ASN A 19 6.03 -12.11 18.99
N VAL A 20 5.78 -11.63 17.78
CA VAL A 20 4.56 -10.86 17.46
C VAL A 20 3.39 -11.82 17.32
N SER A 21 2.30 -11.54 18.04
CA SER A 21 1.09 -12.36 18.06
C SER A 21 0.55 -12.65 16.65
N LYS A 22 -0.06 -13.83 16.47
CA LYS A 22 -0.67 -14.23 15.20
C LYS A 22 -1.78 -13.26 14.79
N GLU A 23 -2.57 -12.81 15.76
CA GLU A 23 -3.68 -11.87 15.59
C GLU A 23 -3.18 -10.53 15.02
N ALA A 24 -2.03 -10.02 15.47
CA ALA A 24 -1.43 -8.81 14.90
C ALA A 24 -1.05 -9.02 13.42
N LYS A 25 -0.42 -10.15 13.10
CA LYS A 25 -0.02 -10.48 11.72
C LYS A 25 -1.25 -10.66 10.82
N GLU A 26 -2.31 -11.28 11.32
CA GLU A 26 -3.59 -11.42 10.60
C GLU A 26 -4.25 -10.06 10.34
N LEU A 27 -4.25 -9.15 11.32
CA LEU A 27 -4.76 -7.79 11.13
C LEU A 27 -4.00 -7.07 10.01
N ILE A 28 -2.66 -7.11 10.03
CA ILE A 28 -1.83 -6.51 8.97
C ILE A 28 -2.15 -7.14 7.61
N ARG A 29 -2.37 -8.46 7.55
CA ARG A 29 -2.80 -9.14 6.31
C ARG A 29 -4.14 -8.67 5.78
N GLY A 30 -5.12 -8.43 6.65
CA GLY A 30 -6.40 -7.87 6.23
C GLY A 30 -6.32 -6.42 5.76
N LEU A 31 -5.41 -5.62 6.34
CA LEU A 31 -5.21 -4.21 5.98
C LEU A 31 -4.45 -4.02 4.66
N LEU A 32 -3.49 -4.90 4.36
CA LEU A 32 -2.62 -4.80 3.18
C LEU A 32 -3.10 -5.66 1.98
N LYS A 33 -4.39 -6.01 1.94
CA LYS A 33 -5.00 -6.63 0.76
C LYS A 33 -4.88 -5.72 -0.46
N THR A 34 -4.36 -6.29 -1.55
CA THR A 34 -4.15 -5.61 -2.84
C THR A 34 -5.47 -5.22 -3.48
N ASP A 35 -6.45 -6.12 -3.46
CA ASP A 35 -7.83 -5.83 -3.84
C ASP A 35 -8.49 -4.94 -2.77
N PRO A 36 -8.89 -3.69 -3.12
CA PRO A 36 -9.56 -2.80 -2.18
C PRO A 36 -10.90 -3.35 -1.65
N SER A 37 -11.58 -4.21 -2.40
CA SER A 37 -12.88 -4.81 -2.01
C SER A 37 -12.74 -5.92 -0.97
N GLU A 38 -11.58 -6.59 -0.93
CA GLU A 38 -11.24 -7.59 0.10
C GLU A 38 -10.58 -6.98 1.34
N ARG A 39 -10.19 -5.70 1.28
CA ARG A 39 -9.49 -5.02 2.37
C ARG A 39 -10.44 -4.77 3.54
N LEU A 40 -9.93 -4.95 4.75
CA LEU A 40 -10.71 -4.70 5.96
C LEU A 40 -11.26 -3.28 5.98
N THR A 41 -12.56 -3.15 6.26
CA THR A 41 -13.19 -1.86 6.56
C THR A 41 -12.82 -1.41 7.97
N ILE A 42 -12.97 -0.11 8.25
CA ILE A 42 -12.66 0.42 9.57
C ILE A 42 -13.50 -0.23 10.68
N GLU A 43 -14.77 -0.56 10.40
CA GLU A 43 -15.66 -1.24 11.36
C GLU A 43 -15.17 -2.66 11.67
N GLN A 44 -14.64 -3.37 10.67
CA GLN A 44 -14.06 -4.70 10.87
C GLN A 44 -12.76 -4.61 11.67
N VAL A 45 -11.92 -3.61 11.42
CA VAL A 45 -10.69 -3.34 12.19
C VAL A 45 -11.01 -3.07 13.66
N MET A 46 -11.99 -2.21 13.95
CA MET A 46 -12.38 -1.88 15.32
C MET A 46 -12.94 -3.08 16.09
N LYS A 47 -13.59 -4.02 15.38
CA LYS A 47 -14.08 -5.29 15.96
C LYS A 47 -13.02 -6.38 16.05
N HIS A 48 -11.86 -6.19 15.41
CA HIS A 48 -10.79 -7.18 15.41
C HIS A 48 -10.25 -7.36 16.84
N LYS A 49 -10.05 -8.61 17.29
CA LYS A 49 -9.67 -8.94 18.68
C LYS A 49 -8.46 -8.17 19.17
N TRP A 50 -7.46 -7.99 18.30
CA TRP A 50 -6.23 -7.27 18.62
C TRP A 50 -6.46 -5.78 18.96
N ILE A 51 -7.49 -5.16 18.37
CA ILE A 51 -7.88 -3.76 18.65
C ILE A 51 -8.94 -3.71 19.76
N ALA A 52 -10.01 -4.49 19.64
CA ALA A 52 -11.13 -4.50 20.57
C ALA A 52 -10.72 -4.89 22.00
N ARG A 53 -9.67 -5.71 22.15
CA ARG A 53 -9.12 -6.15 23.43
C ARG A 53 -7.70 -5.65 23.64
N HIS A 54 -7.41 -4.40 23.24
CA HIS A 54 -6.07 -3.82 23.34
C HIS A 54 -5.45 -3.86 24.75
N THR A 55 -6.24 -4.05 25.81
CA THR A 55 -5.77 -4.16 27.20
C THR A 55 -5.28 -5.57 27.54
N GLU A 56 -5.68 -6.57 26.76
CA GLU A 56 -5.34 -7.99 26.96
C GLU A 56 -4.22 -8.45 26.02
N VAL A 57 -3.71 -7.57 25.14
CA VAL A 57 -2.68 -7.95 24.17
C VAL A 57 -1.32 -8.18 24.85
N PRO A 58 -0.49 -9.11 24.33
CA PRO A 58 0.83 -9.38 24.88
C PRO A 58 1.72 -8.15 24.88
N GLN A 59 2.37 -7.88 26.01
CA GLN A 59 3.39 -6.84 26.15
C GLN A 59 4.74 -7.33 25.59
N THR A 60 4.75 -7.79 24.34
CA THR A 60 5.97 -8.25 23.67
C THR A 60 6.89 -7.06 23.39
N PRO A 61 8.14 -7.07 23.88
CA PRO A 61 9.11 -6.04 23.52
C PRO A 61 9.36 -6.03 22.00
N LEU A 62 9.32 -4.85 21.41
CA LEU A 62 9.48 -4.68 19.96
C LEU A 62 10.87 -4.16 19.60
N HIS A 63 11.38 -4.59 18.45
CA HIS A 63 12.66 -4.15 17.90
C HIS A 63 12.59 -2.78 17.21
N SER A 64 11.39 -2.18 17.11
CA SER A 64 11.13 -0.97 16.32
C SER A 64 12.05 0.21 16.67
N ILE A 65 12.29 0.47 17.96
CA ILE A 65 13.16 1.58 18.39
C ILE A 65 14.61 1.35 17.95
N ARG A 66 15.07 0.10 18.00
CA ARG A 66 16.43 -0.26 17.58
C ARG A 66 16.59 -0.11 16.07
N VAL A 67 15.69 -0.71 15.30
CA VAL A 67 15.71 -0.67 13.83
C VAL A 67 15.64 0.77 13.31
N LEU A 68 14.74 1.60 13.86
CA LEU A 68 14.63 3.01 13.46
C LEU A 68 15.88 3.84 13.76
N LYS A 69 16.65 3.47 14.79
CA LYS A 69 17.91 4.14 15.12
C LYS A 69 19.06 3.69 14.23
N GLU A 70 19.12 2.39 13.93
CA GLU A 70 20.14 1.80 13.05
C GLU A 70 19.99 2.30 11.60
N ASP A 71 18.75 2.44 11.12
CA ASP A 71 18.43 2.84 9.74
C ASP A 71 17.96 4.30 9.61
N ILE A 72 18.37 5.19 10.51
CA ILE A 72 17.88 6.58 10.54
C ILE A 72 18.15 7.33 9.22
N ASP A 73 19.28 7.04 8.57
CA ASP A 73 19.66 7.64 7.29
C ASP A 73 18.76 7.20 6.14
N GLN A 74 18.15 6.00 6.24
CA GLN A 74 17.21 5.48 5.24
C GLN A 74 15.77 5.93 5.49
N TRP A 75 15.46 6.47 6.67
CA TRP A 75 14.10 6.86 7.05
C TRP A 75 13.44 7.84 6.06
N PRO A 76 14.12 8.88 5.54
CA PRO A 76 13.54 9.77 4.53
C PRO A 76 13.09 9.02 3.28
N GLU A 77 13.87 8.05 2.81
CA GLU A 77 13.49 7.25 1.63
C GLU A 77 12.23 6.41 1.89
N VAL A 78 12.05 5.92 3.12
CA VAL A 78 10.85 5.18 3.51
C VAL A 78 9.62 6.09 3.47
N GLN A 79 9.74 7.33 3.92
CA GLN A 79 8.66 8.32 3.91
C GLN A 79 8.27 8.72 2.48
N ASP A 80 9.25 8.96 1.61
CA ASP A 80 9.01 9.29 0.20
C ASP A 80 8.32 8.15 -0.52
N GLU A 81 8.77 6.91 -0.30
CA GLU A 81 8.16 5.72 -0.90
C GLU A 81 6.72 5.48 -0.44
N MET A 82 6.42 5.74 0.85
CA MET A 82 5.06 5.68 1.36
C MET A 82 4.18 6.73 0.69
N THR A 83 4.70 7.95 0.49
CA THR A 83 4.00 9.04 -0.21
C THR A 83 3.67 8.66 -1.65
N VAL A 84 4.65 8.12 -2.38
CA VAL A 84 4.47 7.66 -3.77
C VAL A 84 3.47 6.50 -3.84
N ALA A 85 3.53 5.55 -2.90
CA ALA A 85 2.60 4.43 -2.86
C ALA A 85 1.15 4.93 -2.67
N LEU A 86 0.93 5.83 -1.70
CA LEU A 86 -0.38 6.42 -1.44
C LEU A 86 -0.93 7.20 -2.64
N ALA A 87 -0.07 7.96 -3.34
CA ALA A 87 -0.46 8.67 -4.55
C ALA A 87 -0.97 7.71 -5.64
N SER A 88 -0.29 6.58 -5.84
CA SER A 88 -0.70 5.57 -6.84
C SER A 88 -1.97 4.79 -6.49
N MET A 89 -2.27 4.65 -5.19
CA MET A 89 -3.44 3.90 -4.70
C MET A 89 -4.72 4.73 -4.65
N ARG A 90 -4.61 6.06 -4.67
CA ARG A 90 -5.75 6.97 -4.61
C ARG A 90 -6.22 7.33 -6.01
N VAL A 91 -7.53 7.33 -6.22
CA VAL A 91 -8.11 7.90 -7.44
C VAL A 91 -8.05 9.42 -7.32
N ASP A 92 -7.37 10.06 -8.26
CA ASP A 92 -7.37 11.51 -8.38
C ASP A 92 -8.65 11.95 -9.11
N TYR A 93 -9.62 12.42 -8.33
CA TYR A 93 -10.89 12.95 -8.85
C TYR A 93 -10.80 14.43 -9.27
N ASP A 94 -9.74 15.14 -8.87
CA ASP A 94 -9.57 16.57 -9.14
C ASP A 94 -8.91 16.82 -10.51
N SER A 95 -8.21 15.80 -11.01
CA SER A 95 -7.81 15.68 -12.41
C SER A 95 -9.02 15.61 -13.34
N ASN A 96 -9.57 16.77 -13.70
CA ASN A 96 -10.69 16.95 -14.65
C ASN A 96 -10.37 16.52 -16.10
N PHE A 97 -9.25 15.82 -16.34
CA PHE A 97 -8.86 15.33 -17.65
C PHE A 97 -9.45 13.94 -17.90
N ARG A 98 -10.47 13.87 -18.75
CA ARG A 98 -10.97 12.60 -19.31
C ARG A 98 -10.43 12.42 -20.72
N LEU A 99 -9.94 11.22 -21.03
CA LEU A 99 -9.57 10.86 -22.39
C LEU A 99 -10.79 11.02 -23.30
N LYS A 100 -10.64 11.83 -24.36
CA LYS A 100 -11.66 11.98 -25.39
C LYS A 100 -11.81 10.66 -26.16
N ASN A 101 -12.96 10.41 -26.75
CA ASN A 101 -13.13 9.27 -27.66
C ASN A 101 -12.18 9.40 -28.87
N ILE A 102 -11.59 8.30 -29.32
CA ILE A 102 -10.60 8.24 -30.42
C ILE A 102 -11.08 8.87 -31.73
N GLU A 103 -12.39 8.84 -32.00
CA GLU A 103 -12.99 9.46 -33.20
C GLU A 103 -12.94 10.99 -33.13
N LYS A 104 -13.02 11.54 -31.92
CA LYS A 104 -13.03 12.99 -31.65
C LYS A 104 -11.62 13.53 -31.33
N ILE A 105 -10.64 12.66 -31.13
CA ILE A 105 -9.25 13.04 -30.85
C ILE A 105 -8.55 13.46 -32.13
N LYS A 106 -7.96 14.66 -32.11
CA LYS A 106 -7.00 15.12 -33.10
C LYS A 106 -5.66 15.34 -32.43
N ASN A 107 -4.67 14.53 -32.76
CA ASN A 107 -3.28 14.74 -32.34
C ASN A 107 -2.31 14.40 -33.48
N ARG A 108 -1.14 15.05 -33.48
CA ARG A 108 -0.15 14.96 -34.56
C ARG A 108 0.30 13.52 -34.85
N LEU A 109 0.41 12.67 -33.82
CA LEU A 109 0.84 11.29 -33.99
C LEU A 109 -0.27 10.42 -34.62
N LEU A 110 -1.51 10.58 -34.17
CA LEU A 110 -2.67 9.87 -34.68
C LEU A 110 -2.93 10.21 -36.14
N GLU A 111 -2.84 11.48 -36.52
CA GLU A 111 -2.97 11.93 -37.91
C GLU A 111 -1.85 11.39 -38.80
N LYS A 112 -0.60 11.39 -38.33
CA LYS A 112 0.51 10.74 -39.06
C LYS A 112 0.25 9.26 -39.29
N ARG A 113 -0.22 8.53 -38.28
CA ARG A 113 -0.51 7.08 -38.40
C ARG A 113 -1.71 6.77 -39.30
N LYS A 114 -2.72 7.64 -39.35
CA LYS A 114 -3.85 7.50 -40.28
C LYS A 114 -3.40 7.63 -41.75
N ARG A 115 -2.50 8.57 -42.04
CA ARG A 115 -1.97 8.82 -43.40
C ARG A 115 -1.07 7.71 -43.92
N VAL A 116 -0.39 6.96 -43.04
CA VAL A 116 0.50 5.83 -43.43
C VAL A 116 -0.30 4.55 -43.70
N LYS A 117 -1.56 4.48 -43.26
CA LYS A 117 -2.47 3.35 -43.50
C LYS A 117 -3.39 3.52 -44.73
N GLN A 118 -3.40 4.70 -45.34
CA GLN A 118 -4.01 4.96 -46.65
C GLN A 118 -2.98 4.73 -47.74
#